data_AF-A0A953BQR9-F1
#
_entry.id   AF-A0A953BQR9-F1
#
_cell.length_a   1.000
_cell.length_b   1.000
_cell.length_c   1.000
_cell.angle_alpha   90.00
_cell.angle_beta   90.00
_cell.angle_gamma   90.00
#
_symmetry.space_group_name_H-M   'P 1'
#
loop_
_entity.id
_entity.type
_entity.pdbx_description
1 polymer ?
#
loop_
_entity_poly.entity_id
_entity_poly.type
_entity_poly.pdbx_seq_one_letter_code
_entity_poly.pdbx_strand_id
1 'polypeptide(L)'
;MAFYTEKQIEAWLETETRDLPFPDGSTKPVTAFQLVWSKAESLILLDGYSMLDLTRYAAEEVALQRIDIDRAFSCVVAWLDNQRRSRWGV
;
A
#
# COMPACT_ATOMS: atom_id res chain seq x y z
N MET A 1 -6.08 22.60 6.09
CA MET A 1 -6.59 21.59 7.03
C MET A 1 -7.89 21.06 6.45
N ALA A 2 -7.88 19.86 5.87
CA ALA A 2 -9.08 19.25 5.31
C ALA A 2 -9.80 18.47 6.43
N PHE A 3 -11.09 18.75 6.63
CA PHE A 3 -11.92 18.01 7.57
C PHE A 3 -12.64 16.90 6.79
N TYR A 4 -12.33 15.65 7.12
CA TYR A 4 -13.04 14.49 6.57
C TYR A 4 -14.34 14.28 7.34
N THR A 5 -15.39 13.89 6.63
CA THR A 5 -16.65 13.47 7.26
C THR A 5 -16.49 12.07 7.85
N GLU A 6 -17.29 11.74 8.87
CA GLU A 6 -17.32 10.41 9.50
C GLU A 6 -17.51 9.30 8.45
N LYS A 7 -18.44 9.51 7.50
CA LYS A 7 -18.66 8.59 6.36
C LYS A 7 -17.43 8.39 5.47
N GLN A 8 -16.62 9.42 5.28
CA GLN A 8 -15.39 9.30 4.49
C GLN A 8 -14.32 8.51 5.24
N ILE A 9 -14.26 8.66 6.56
CA ILE A 9 -13.36 7.87 7.42
C ILE A 9 -13.81 6.40 7.43
N GLU A 10 -15.11 6.13 7.55
CA GLU A 10 -15.66 4.77 7.53
C GLU A 10 -15.33 4.05 6.22
N ALA A 11 -15.56 4.70 5.07
CA ALA A 11 -15.23 4.11 3.76
C ALA A 11 -13.74 3.75 3.64
N TRP A 12 -12.85 4.57 4.20
CA TRP A 12 -11.41 4.28 4.20
C TRP A 12 -10.99 3.09 5.05
N LEU A 13 -11.82 2.70 6.01
CA LEU A 13 -11.65 1.52 6.86
C LEU A 13 -12.33 0.27 6.29
N GLU A 14 -12.97 0.36 5.12
CA GLU A 14 -13.42 -0.82 4.39
C GLU A 14 -12.22 -1.49 3.71
N THR A 15 -12.25 -2.82 3.67
CA THR A 15 -11.23 -3.60 2.98
C THR A 15 -11.66 -3.91 1.55
N GLU A 16 -10.68 -3.92 0.66
CA GLU A 16 -10.83 -4.27 -0.75
C GLU A 16 -9.72 -5.25 -1.12
N THR A 17 -10.07 -6.30 -1.87
CA THR A 17 -9.12 -7.28 -2.41
C THR A 17 -8.84 -6.97 -3.87
N ARG A 18 -7.55 -6.89 -4.25
CA ARG A 18 -7.11 -6.72 -5.63
C ARG A 18 -6.09 -7.76 -6.02
N ASP A 19 -6.16 -8.22 -7.27
CA ASP A 19 -5.19 -9.14 -7.86
C ASP A 19 -3.95 -8.36 -8.32
N LEU A 20 -2.80 -8.63 -7.70
CA LEU A 20 -1.56 -7.89 -7.96
C LEU A 20 -0.50 -8.78 -8.64
N PRO A 21 0.31 -8.22 -9.56
CA PRO A 21 1.43 -8.93 -10.17
C PRO A 21 2.60 -9.06 -9.19
N PHE A 22 3.22 -10.24 -9.13
CA PHE A 22 4.39 -10.53 -8.29
C PHE A 22 5.66 -10.70 -9.12
N PRO A 23 6.86 -10.52 -8.52
CA PRO A 23 8.13 -10.71 -9.21
C PRO A 23 8.37 -12.13 -9.74
N ASP A 24 7.69 -13.13 -9.18
CA ASP A 24 7.72 -14.51 -9.62
C ASP A 24 6.88 -14.76 -10.91
N GLY A 25 6.27 -13.71 -11.47
CA GLY A 25 5.40 -13.76 -12.64
C GLY A 25 3.98 -14.21 -12.33
N SER A 26 3.67 -14.52 -11.07
CA SER A 26 2.32 -14.87 -10.65
C SER A 26 1.46 -13.64 -10.35
N THR A 27 0.16 -13.86 -10.26
CA THR A 27 -0.80 -12.87 -9.76
C THR A 27 -1.39 -13.41 -8.47
N LYS A 28 -1.40 -12.62 -7.40
CA LYS A 28 -1.94 -13.02 -6.10
C LYS A 28 -2.97 -12.01 -5.60
N PRO A 29 -4.06 -12.46 -4.97
CA PRO A 29 -5.00 -11.56 -4.32
C PRO A 29 -4.33 -10.96 -3.09
N VAL A 30 -4.44 -9.65 -2.94
CA VAL A 30 -4.00 -8.90 -1.77
C VAL A 30 -5.18 -8.11 -1.23
N THR A 31 -5.45 -8.23 0.06
CA THR A 31 -6.53 -7.51 0.75
C THR A 31 -5.96 -6.41 1.62
N ALA A 32 -6.46 -5.18 1.44
CA ALA A 32 -6.04 -4.05 2.25
C ALA A 32 -7.18 -3.04 2.41
N PHE A 33 -7.05 -2.14 3.38
CA PHE A 33 -7.98 -1.03 3.54
C PHE A 33 -7.97 -0.11 2.30
N GLN A 34 -9.10 0.48 1.95
CA GLN A 34 -9.19 1.47 0.86
C GLN A 34 -8.18 2.61 1.03
N LEU A 35 -7.88 3.00 2.27
CA LEU A 35 -6.83 3.98 2.56
C LEU A 35 -5.46 3.53 2.03
N VAL A 36 -5.09 2.25 2.21
CA VAL A 36 -3.82 1.69 1.74
C VAL A 36 -3.78 1.72 0.21
N TRP A 37 -4.86 1.34 -0.47
CA TRP A 37 -4.95 1.43 -1.93
C TRP A 37 -4.77 2.86 -2.44
N SER A 38 -5.43 3.83 -1.80
CA SER A 38 -5.28 5.24 -2.14
C SER A 38 -3.83 5.74 -1.96
N LYS A 39 -3.12 5.26 -0.93
CA LYS A 39 -1.70 5.57 -0.73
C LYS A 39 -0.80 4.90 -1.78
N ALA A 40 -1.06 3.63 -2.12
CA ALA A 40 -0.34 2.94 -3.17
C ALA A 40 -0.48 3.66 -4.52
N GLU A 41 -1.71 4.06 -4.88
CA GLU A 41 -1.98 4.85 -6.09
C GLU A 41 -1.24 6.20 -6.07
N SER A 42 -1.20 6.87 -4.93
CA SER A 42 -0.46 8.13 -4.78
C SER A 42 1.05 7.92 -4.98
N LEU A 43 1.63 6.87 -4.42
CA LEU A 43 3.05 6.54 -4.60
C LEU A 43 3.38 6.23 -6.06
N ILE A 44 2.47 5.56 -6.77
CA ILE A 44 2.63 5.26 -8.20
C ILE A 44 2.59 6.54 -9.03
N LEU A 45 1.58 7.40 -8.80
CA LEU A 45 1.36 8.61 -9.59
C LEU A 45 2.37 9.72 -9.30
N LEU A 46 2.81 9.85 -8.06
CA LEU A 46 3.59 11.02 -7.60
C LEU A 46 5.08 10.71 -7.40
N ASP A 47 5.43 9.49 -7.02
CA ASP A 47 6.80 9.10 -6.68
C ASP A 47 7.41 8.13 -7.71
N GLY A 48 6.64 7.72 -8.73
CA GLY A 48 7.12 6.92 -9.86
C GLY A 48 7.33 5.44 -9.55
N TYR A 49 6.80 4.95 -8.43
CA TYR A 49 6.76 3.51 -8.16
C TYR A 49 5.85 2.80 -9.16
N SER A 50 6.15 1.55 -9.48
CA SER A 50 5.20 0.65 -10.13
C SER A 50 4.51 -0.25 -9.10
N MET A 51 3.36 -0.83 -9.46
CA MET A 51 2.74 -1.86 -8.61
C MET A 51 3.68 -3.06 -8.38
N LEU A 52 4.52 -3.39 -9.37
CA LEU A 52 5.52 -4.46 -9.26
C LEU A 52 6.63 -4.12 -8.25
N ASP A 53 7.01 -2.85 -8.11
CA ASP A 53 7.95 -2.43 -7.07
C ASP A 53 7.35 -2.64 -5.68
N LEU A 54 6.08 -2.26 -5.50
CA LEU A 54 5.37 -2.40 -4.22
C LEU A 54 5.22 -3.88 -3.83
N THR A 55 4.83 -4.76 -4.77
CA THR A 55 4.71 -6.20 -4.49
C THR A 55 6.07 -6.88 -4.34
N ARG A 56 7.12 -6.40 -5.00
CA ARG A 56 8.50 -6.85 -4.75
C ARG A 56 8.91 -6.59 -3.30
N TYR A 57 8.77 -5.36 -2.83
CA TYR A 57 9.12 -5.03 -1.45
C TYR A 57 8.23 -5.79 -0.45
N ALA A 58 6.94 -5.96 -0.74
CA ALA A 58 6.06 -6.75 0.12
C ALA A 58 6.52 -8.21 0.19
N ALA A 59 6.93 -8.81 -0.93
CA ALA A 59 7.45 -10.18 -0.94
C ALA A 59 8.78 -10.32 -0.16
N GLU A 60 9.65 -9.31 -0.25
CA GLU A 60 10.87 -9.24 0.58
C GLU A 60 10.51 -9.19 2.07
N GLU A 61 9.53 -8.37 2.46
CA GLU A 61 9.07 -8.29 3.85
C GLU A 61 8.42 -9.58 4.36
N VAL A 62 7.66 -10.29 3.51
CA VAL A 62 7.16 -11.63 3.84
C VAL A 62 8.32 -12.58 4.17
N ALA A 63 9.38 -12.57 3.36
CA ALA A 63 10.54 -13.44 3.58
C ALA A 63 11.33 -13.06 4.85
N LEU A 64 11.50 -11.77 5.11
CA LEU A 64 12.27 -11.24 6.25
C LEU A 64 11.53 -11.38 7.58
N GLN A 65 10.24 -11.02 7.61
CA GLN A 65 9.46 -10.93 8.85
C GLN A 65 8.53 -12.12 9.08
N ARG A 66 8.36 -13.02 8.10
CA ARG A 66 7.44 -14.17 8.15
C ARG A 66 5.99 -13.77 8.45
N ILE A 67 5.55 -12.68 7.84
CA ILE A 67 4.17 -12.19 7.90
C ILE A 67 3.41 -12.55 6.62
N ASP A 68 2.08 -12.45 6.66
CA ASP A 68 1.25 -12.60 5.47
C ASP A 68 1.42 -11.42 4.49
N ILE A 69 1.03 -11.66 3.24
CA ILE A 69 1.25 -10.71 2.16
C ILE A 69 0.41 -9.44 2.29
N ASP A 70 -0.80 -9.54 2.83
CA ASP A 70 -1.72 -8.41 3.03
C ASP A 70 -1.12 -7.41 4.03
N ARG A 71 -0.59 -7.95 5.13
CA ARG A 71 0.13 -7.18 6.13
C ARG A 71 1.43 -6.60 5.59
N ALA A 72 2.23 -7.39 4.88
CA ALA A 72 3.49 -6.93 4.30
C ALA A 72 3.27 -5.77 3.33
N PHE A 73 2.29 -5.89 2.43
CA PHE A 73 1.93 -4.85 1.47
C PHE A 73 1.50 -3.56 2.18
N SER A 74 0.63 -3.66 3.18
CA SER A 74 0.19 -2.52 3.99
C SER A 74 1.35 -1.81 4.69
N CYS A 75 2.30 -2.58 5.25
CA CYS A 75 3.49 -2.03 5.90
C CYS A 75 4.40 -1.29 4.92
N VAL A 76 4.67 -1.86 3.74
CA VAL A 76 5.48 -1.22 2.70
C VAL A 76 4.87 0.11 2.26
N VAL A 77 3.57 0.11 1.95
CA VAL A 77 2.87 1.32 1.51
C VAL A 77 2.89 2.40 2.61
N ALA A 78 2.64 2.02 3.86
CA ALA A 78 2.66 2.95 4.99
C ALA A 78 4.06 3.54 5.23
N TRP A 79 5.10 2.72 5.13
CA TRP A 79 6.48 3.17 5.30
C TRP A 79 6.91 4.13 4.18
N LEU A 80 6.60 3.81 2.92
CA LEU A 80 6.89 4.66 1.78
C LEU A 80 6.11 6.00 1.83
N ASP A 81 4.82 5.99 2.19
CA ASP A 81 4.06 7.23 2.39
C ASP A 81 4.65 8.09 3.52
N ASN A 82 5.12 7.46 4.61
CA ASN A 82 5.76 8.18 5.70
C ASN A 82 7.10 8.82 5.27
N GLN A 83 7.92 8.10 4.48
CA GLN A 83 9.14 8.65 3.91
C GLN A 83 8.86 9.82 2.97
N ARG A 84 7.83 9.70 2.13
CA ARG A 84 7.37 10.79 1.26
C ARG A 84 7.01 12.04 2.06
N ARG A 85 6.19 11.91 3.11
CA ARG A 85 5.85 13.05 3.99
C ARG A 85 7.08 13.68 4.64
N SER A 86 8.01 12.85 5.11
CA SER A 86 9.27 13.31 5.71
C SER A 86 10.14 14.07 4.71
N ARG A 87 10.16 13.65 3.43
CA ARG A 87 10.93 14.29 2.36
C ARG A 87 10.35 15.65 1.94
N TRP A 88 9.03 15.79 1.96
CA TRP A 88 8.33 16.97 1.45
C TRP A 88 7.84 17.93 2.55
N GLY A 89 8.08 17.62 3.83
CA GLY A 89 7.83 18.53 4.96
C GLY A 89 6.35 18.86 5.19
N VAL A 90 5.46 17.90 4.94
CA VAL A 90 3.99 18.03 5.13
C VAL A 90 3.53 17.27 6.37
#